data_AF-A0A960TNB0-F1
#
_entry.id   AF-A0A960TNB0-F1
#
_cell.length_a   1.000
_cell.length_b   1.000
_cell.length_c   1.000
_cell.angle_alpha   90.00
_cell.angle_beta   90.00
_cell.angle_gamma   90.00
#
_symmetry.space_group_name_H-M   'P 1'
#
loop_
_entity.id
_entity.type
_entity.pdbx_description
1 polymer ?
#
loop_
_entity_poly.entity_id
_entity_poly.type
_entity_poly.pdbx_seq_one_letter_code
_entity_poly.pdbx_strand_id
1 'polypeptide(L)'
;MNSVFSIRGRVINESGYPIQNLRLAIVDKDVFFDDLIGVGFTNSEGKFQMDFTEKEFNQDFLEHESYPDIYIVFSLYHPEQKEFVAIGKQEFFHLRFSNRQEDLGDILIQTQSGHLKYIPDQDVTPGYKKRVQRLDLNDDLINHCLSEVCPMVESLTGWKGLLIGLKFEMIDSITQILDKIVKIPIETFNGIPQKIFLKFVSRGMLALYEPHWHTIFIFKGKVSGNNLDALKVTLGHELVHVGQFKYHPELILEQERAMNIFQGMLQKDIVEEQAIIKLFQNSSYIAFMEKIEGYAYYIQKDFLEKYYNCATFFEQGSMFEILLVSLIKKFDSENELNQIIQSKNDQYTKGRDFFLGKQRDRVVPFMDP
;
A
#
# COMPACT_ATOMS: atom_id res chain seq x y z
N MET A 1 -2.95 22.39 9.48
CA MET A 1 -2.99 20.98 9.91
C MET A 1 -4.39 20.41 9.83
N ASN A 2 -4.59 19.47 8.91
CA ASN A 2 -5.80 18.64 8.85
C ASN A 2 -5.99 17.94 10.20
N SER A 3 -7.23 17.83 10.65
CA SER A 3 -7.55 17.09 11.86
C SER A 3 -7.33 15.60 11.61
N VAL A 4 -6.30 15.01 12.23
CA VAL A 4 -6.12 13.55 12.27
C VAL A 4 -6.84 13.01 13.50
N PHE A 5 -7.71 12.05 13.25
CA PHE A 5 -8.47 11.29 14.22
C PHE A 5 -7.90 9.88 14.31
N SER A 6 -8.11 9.24 15.46
CA SER A 6 -7.74 7.85 15.70
C SER A 6 -8.90 7.12 16.35
N ILE A 7 -9.16 5.91 15.88
CA ILE A 7 -10.11 4.99 16.49
C ILE A 7 -9.45 3.64 16.71
N ARG A 8 -9.71 3.04 17.86
CA ARG A 8 -9.22 1.69 18.18
C ARG A 8 -10.28 0.88 18.91
N GLY A 9 -10.11 -0.43 18.89
CA GLY A 9 -10.96 -1.34 19.64
C GLY A 9 -10.38 -2.74 19.67
N ARG A 10 -11.05 -3.62 20.40
CA ARG A 10 -10.69 -5.03 20.50
C ARG A 10 -11.92 -5.91 20.31
N VAL A 11 -11.85 -6.85 19.39
CA VAL A 11 -12.94 -7.76 19.11
C VAL A 11 -12.76 -9.05 19.91
N ILE A 12 -13.79 -9.43 20.66
CA ILE A 12 -13.83 -10.61 21.51
C ILE A 12 -15.05 -11.49 21.22
N ASN A 13 -14.94 -12.78 21.53
CA ASN A 13 -16.09 -13.68 21.57
C ASN A 13 -16.79 -13.67 22.93
N GLU A 14 -17.86 -14.44 23.07
CA GLU A 14 -18.67 -14.56 24.31
C GLU A 14 -17.89 -15.05 25.52
N SER A 15 -16.77 -15.74 25.31
CA SER A 15 -15.87 -16.19 26.37
C SER A 15 -14.80 -15.16 26.74
N GLY A 16 -14.80 -13.98 26.12
CA GLY A 16 -13.80 -12.94 26.31
C GLY A 16 -12.47 -13.18 25.59
N TYR A 17 -12.39 -14.21 24.74
CA TYR A 17 -11.18 -14.48 23.95
C TYR A 17 -11.13 -13.57 22.72
N PRO A 18 -9.94 -13.08 22.34
CA PRO A 18 -9.79 -12.24 21.17
C PRO A 18 -10.09 -13.00 19.87
N ILE A 19 -10.74 -12.32 18.92
CA ILE A 19 -10.97 -12.86 17.57
C ILE A 19 -9.93 -12.26 16.63
N GLN A 20 -8.97 -13.08 16.22
CA GLN A 20 -7.90 -12.69 15.29
C GLN A 20 -8.31 -12.81 13.81
N ASN A 21 -7.65 -12.04 12.95
CA ASN A 21 -7.84 -12.06 11.50
C ASN A 21 -9.30 -11.89 11.05
N LEU A 22 -10.07 -11.15 11.84
CA LEU A 22 -11.44 -10.81 11.51
C LEU A 22 -11.42 -9.56 10.64
N ARG A 23 -12.02 -9.63 9.45
CA ARG A 23 -12.13 -8.48 8.57
C ARG A 23 -13.12 -7.48 9.16
N LEU A 24 -12.79 -6.20 9.10
CA LEU A 24 -13.68 -5.11 9.49
C LEU A 24 -13.70 -4.02 8.42
N ALA A 25 -14.86 -3.41 8.22
CA ALA A 25 -15.03 -2.17 7.48
C ALA A 25 -15.52 -1.11 8.46
N ILE A 26 -14.75 -0.02 8.62
CA ILE A 26 -15.08 1.13 9.46
C ILE A 26 -15.71 2.17 8.55
N VAL A 27 -16.92 2.56 8.91
CA VAL A 27 -17.81 3.34 8.04
C VAL A 27 -18.39 4.48 8.86
N ASP A 28 -18.43 5.66 8.26
CA ASP A 28 -19.23 6.78 8.73
C ASP A 28 -20.65 6.71 8.17
N LYS A 29 -21.63 6.94 9.02
CA LYS A 29 -23.04 6.72 8.69
C LYS A 29 -23.69 8.00 8.19
N ASP A 30 -23.95 8.05 6.89
CA ASP A 30 -24.59 9.19 6.26
C ASP A 30 -26.09 8.98 6.02
N VAL A 31 -26.79 10.09 5.76
CA VAL A 31 -28.22 10.06 5.41
C VAL A 31 -28.47 9.38 4.07
N PHE A 32 -27.57 9.55 3.10
CA PHE A 32 -27.79 9.08 1.72
C PHE A 32 -26.86 7.93 1.32
N PHE A 33 -25.56 8.09 1.55
CA PHE A 33 -24.56 7.11 1.13
C PHE A 33 -23.45 7.05 2.16
N ASP A 34 -23.34 5.94 2.87
CA ASP A 34 -22.31 5.78 3.88
C ASP A 34 -20.89 5.96 3.32
N ASP A 35 -20.05 6.62 4.10
CA ASP A 35 -18.64 6.87 3.85
C ASP A 35 -17.77 5.76 4.42
N LEU A 36 -17.26 4.88 3.55
CA LEU A 36 -16.23 3.94 3.96
C LEU A 36 -15.00 4.73 4.39
N ILE A 37 -14.51 4.62 5.62
CA ILE A 37 -13.26 5.26 6.04
C ILE A 37 -12.07 4.34 5.74
N GLY A 38 -12.20 3.06 6.11
CA GLY A 38 -11.15 2.06 5.89
C GLY A 38 -11.59 0.63 6.14
N VAL A 39 -10.75 -0.30 5.71
CA VAL A 39 -10.91 -1.75 5.85
C VAL A 39 -9.66 -2.31 6.50
N GLY A 40 -9.84 -3.24 7.43
CA GLY A 40 -8.71 -3.86 8.11
C GLY A 40 -8.98 -5.27 8.59
N PHE A 41 -8.00 -5.80 9.33
CA PHE A 41 -8.09 -7.09 9.99
C PHE A 41 -7.63 -6.98 11.43
N THR A 42 -8.34 -7.61 12.35
CA THR A 42 -7.88 -7.70 13.74
C THR A 42 -6.57 -8.48 13.86
N ASN A 43 -5.67 -8.05 14.73
CA ASN A 43 -4.42 -8.75 15.00
C ASN A 43 -4.63 -9.98 15.92
N SER A 44 -3.54 -10.64 16.34
CA SER A 44 -3.58 -11.82 17.22
C SER A 44 -4.23 -11.56 18.59
N GLU A 45 -4.28 -10.30 19.04
CA GLU A 45 -4.94 -9.88 20.28
C GLU A 45 -6.39 -9.41 20.05
N GLY A 46 -6.91 -9.57 18.83
CA GLY A 46 -8.23 -9.11 18.42
C GLY A 46 -8.31 -7.59 18.23
N LYS A 47 -7.18 -6.88 18.29
CA LYS A 47 -7.15 -5.41 18.25
C LYS A 47 -7.12 -4.89 16.83
N PHE A 48 -7.70 -3.70 16.65
CA PHE A 48 -7.54 -2.87 15.47
C PHE A 48 -7.35 -1.41 15.86
N GLN A 49 -6.68 -0.67 14.99
CA GLN A 49 -6.52 0.76 15.08
C GLN A 49 -6.57 1.33 13.66
N MET A 50 -7.15 2.51 13.54
CA MET A 50 -7.14 3.26 12.30
C MET A 50 -6.99 4.74 12.59
N ASP A 51 -6.09 5.38 11.87
CA ASP A 51 -6.04 6.83 11.82
C ASP A 51 -6.67 7.31 10.51
N PHE A 52 -7.35 8.45 10.59
CA PHE A 52 -8.07 9.02 9.45
C PHE A 52 -8.19 10.54 9.58
N THR A 53 -8.47 11.21 8.47
CA THR A 53 -8.64 12.65 8.37
C THR A 53 -10.11 13.03 8.28
N GLU A 54 -10.39 14.30 8.54
CA GLU A 54 -11.73 14.89 8.34
C GLU A 54 -12.30 14.65 6.94
N LYS A 55 -11.44 14.61 5.93
CA LYS A 55 -11.84 14.38 4.53
C LYS A 55 -12.34 12.95 4.28
N GLU A 56 -11.93 11.99 5.11
CA GLU A 56 -12.30 10.58 4.94
C GLU A 56 -13.70 10.24 5.45
N PHE A 57 -14.32 11.12 6.23
CA PHE A 57 -15.72 11.03 6.68
C PHE A 57 -16.55 12.28 6.26
N ASN A 58 -16.03 13.03 5.28
CA ASN A 58 -16.74 14.11 4.60
C ASN A 58 -16.43 13.99 3.11
N GLN A 59 -16.82 12.87 2.51
CA GLN A 59 -16.44 12.54 1.14
C GLN A 59 -17.30 13.28 0.12
N ASP A 60 -18.54 13.64 0.46
CA ASP A 60 -19.44 14.41 -0.39
C ASP A 60 -19.33 15.93 -0.15
N PHE A 61 -19.61 16.71 -1.20
CA PHE A 61 -19.40 18.17 -1.19
C PHE A 61 -20.25 18.93 -0.14
N LEU A 62 -21.37 18.35 0.28
CA LEU A 62 -22.31 18.96 1.23
C LEU A 62 -22.16 18.43 2.66
N GLU A 63 -21.29 17.44 2.88
CA GLU A 63 -21.00 16.89 4.20
C GLU A 63 -20.01 17.81 4.92
N HIS A 64 -20.41 18.23 6.12
CA HIS A 64 -19.65 19.13 6.99
C HIS A 64 -19.80 18.68 8.45
N GLU A 65 -19.49 17.42 8.68
CA GLU A 65 -19.48 16.79 9.98
C GLU A 65 -18.19 17.11 10.73
N SER A 66 -18.31 17.52 12.00
CA SER A 66 -17.12 17.73 12.84
C SER A 66 -16.57 16.43 13.44
N TYR A 67 -17.43 15.42 13.54
CA TYR A 67 -17.12 14.09 14.08
C TYR A 67 -17.97 13.06 13.34
N PRO A 68 -17.42 11.88 13.03
CA PRO A 68 -18.15 10.83 12.33
C PRO A 68 -19.09 10.05 13.24
N ASP A 69 -20.21 9.60 12.68
CA ASP A 69 -21.16 8.63 13.22
C ASP A 69 -20.74 7.19 12.83
N ILE A 70 -19.75 6.66 13.57
CA ILE A 70 -19.10 5.40 13.22
C ILE A 70 -20.00 4.17 13.42
N TYR A 71 -19.98 3.28 12.43
CA TYR A 71 -20.30 1.87 12.61
C TYR A 71 -19.24 0.95 11.98
N ILE A 72 -19.22 -0.30 12.43
CA ILE A 72 -18.28 -1.31 11.94
C ILE A 72 -19.04 -2.54 11.46
N VAL A 73 -18.73 -2.98 10.24
CA VAL A 73 -19.17 -4.28 9.70
C VAL A 73 -18.05 -5.29 9.87
N PHE A 74 -18.34 -6.38 10.55
CA PHE A 74 -17.43 -7.50 10.76
C PHE A 74 -17.72 -8.61 9.75
N SER A 75 -16.69 -9.20 9.16
CA SER A 75 -16.85 -10.21 8.11
C SER A 75 -15.82 -11.33 8.20
N LEU A 76 -16.21 -12.52 7.74
CA LEU A 76 -15.32 -13.66 7.58
C LEU A 76 -15.28 -14.14 6.14
N TYR A 77 -14.15 -14.70 5.73
CA TYR A 77 -14.03 -15.33 4.42
C TYR A 77 -14.80 -16.66 4.42
N HIS A 78 -15.72 -16.81 3.47
CA HIS A 78 -16.50 -18.03 3.25
C HIS A 78 -15.85 -18.86 2.14
N PRO A 79 -15.16 -19.98 2.44
CA PRO A 79 -14.36 -20.69 1.44
C PRO A 79 -15.17 -21.21 0.24
N GLU A 80 -16.40 -21.67 0.48
CA GLU A 80 -17.26 -22.21 -0.57
C GLU A 80 -17.76 -21.13 -1.54
N GLN A 81 -18.06 -19.93 -1.04
CA GLN A 81 -18.54 -18.79 -1.84
C GLN A 81 -17.37 -17.96 -2.40
N LYS A 82 -16.16 -18.19 -1.88
CA LYS A 82 -14.93 -17.45 -2.21
C LYS A 82 -15.03 -15.94 -1.99
N GLU A 83 -15.86 -15.52 -1.05
CA GLU A 83 -16.09 -14.11 -0.72
C GLU A 83 -16.16 -13.88 0.79
N PHE A 84 -16.11 -12.62 1.20
CA PHE A 84 -16.36 -12.25 2.60
C PHE A 84 -17.86 -12.16 2.85
N VAL A 85 -18.32 -12.67 3.98
CA VAL A 85 -19.71 -12.61 4.44
C VAL A 85 -19.79 -11.86 5.77
N ALA A 86 -20.79 -11.01 5.93
CA ALA A 86 -20.99 -10.24 7.15
C ALA A 86 -21.43 -11.17 8.29
N ILE A 87 -20.82 -11.00 9.46
CA ILE A 87 -21.13 -11.76 10.69
C ILE A 87 -21.60 -10.86 11.84
N GLY A 88 -21.45 -9.54 11.70
CA GLY A 88 -21.78 -8.58 12.73
C GLY A 88 -21.81 -7.17 12.16
N LYS A 89 -22.68 -6.31 12.72
CA LYS A 89 -22.66 -4.86 12.52
C LYS A 89 -22.86 -4.22 13.88
N GLN A 90 -21.98 -3.29 14.25
CA GLN A 90 -22.08 -2.55 15.51
C GLN A 90 -22.03 -1.06 15.22
N GLU A 91 -23.07 -0.33 15.65
CA GLU A 91 -23.13 1.13 15.59
C GLU A 91 -22.61 1.73 16.91
N PHE A 92 -21.85 2.82 16.83
CA PHE A 92 -21.25 3.53 17.96
C PHE A 92 -21.75 4.97 17.98
N PHE A 93 -22.71 5.24 18.87
CA PHE A 93 -23.31 6.56 18.97
C PHE A 93 -22.58 7.45 19.98
N HIS A 94 -22.62 8.76 19.75
CA HIS A 94 -22.12 9.78 20.68
C HIS A 94 -20.62 9.69 20.97
N LEU A 95 -19.83 9.29 19.98
CA LEU A 95 -18.37 9.42 20.02
C LEU A 95 -18.00 10.89 20.21
N ARG A 96 -17.02 11.17 21.07
CA ARG A 96 -16.64 12.52 21.49
C ARG A 96 -15.34 12.98 20.85
N PHE A 97 -14.50 12.04 20.42
CA PHE A 97 -13.14 12.23 19.93
C PHE A 97 -12.37 13.23 20.80
N SER A 98 -12.35 12.97 22.11
CA SER A 98 -11.60 13.80 23.06
C SER A 98 -10.11 13.68 22.74
N ASN A 99 -9.47 14.79 22.39
CA ASN A 99 -8.12 14.82 21.79
C ASN A 99 -8.01 14.08 20.45
N ARG A 100 -9.11 14.01 19.69
CA ARG A 100 -9.23 13.33 18.40
C ARG A 100 -8.97 11.83 18.45
N GLN A 101 -9.15 11.21 19.62
CA GLN A 101 -8.99 9.77 19.78
C GLN A 101 -10.27 9.18 20.37
N GLU A 102 -10.62 7.99 19.91
CA GLU A 102 -11.66 7.16 20.52
C GLU A 102 -11.21 5.73 20.73
N ASP A 103 -11.60 5.18 21.87
CA ASP A 103 -11.40 3.78 22.24
C ASP A 103 -12.75 3.12 22.39
N LEU A 104 -13.09 2.26 21.43
CA LEU A 104 -14.36 1.54 21.39
C LEU A 104 -14.44 0.41 22.42
N GLY A 105 -13.33 0.13 23.13
CA GLY A 105 -13.24 -0.93 24.12
C GLY A 105 -13.36 -2.33 23.52
N ASP A 106 -13.88 -3.26 24.32
CA ASP A 106 -14.16 -4.62 23.90
C ASP A 106 -15.49 -4.70 23.14
N ILE A 107 -15.45 -5.18 21.90
CA ILE A 107 -16.58 -5.36 21.00
C ILE A 107 -16.90 -6.86 20.94
N LEU A 108 -18.06 -7.22 21.46
CA LEU A 108 -18.52 -8.60 21.52
C LEU A 108 -19.19 -9.02 20.20
N ILE A 109 -18.65 -10.07 19.55
CA ILE A 109 -19.32 -10.75 18.43
C ILE A 109 -20.11 -11.93 18.98
N GLN A 110 -21.43 -11.87 18.84
CA GLN A 110 -22.34 -12.94 19.27
C GLN A 110 -22.23 -14.15 18.34
N THR A 111 -22.29 -15.34 18.94
CA THR A 111 -22.39 -16.63 18.25
C THR A 111 -23.76 -17.24 18.53
N GLN A 112 -24.38 -17.89 17.54
CA GLN A 112 -25.58 -18.67 17.77
C GLN A 112 -25.19 -20.15 17.86
N SER A 113 -25.36 -20.74 19.04
CA SER A 113 -24.97 -22.13 19.32
C SER A 113 -23.47 -22.42 19.08
N GLY A 114 -22.60 -21.45 19.38
CA GLY A 114 -21.15 -21.56 19.15
C GLY A 114 -20.71 -21.38 17.69
N HIS A 115 -21.64 -21.10 16.78
CA HIS A 115 -21.35 -20.79 15.38
C HIS A 115 -21.61 -19.31 15.09
N LEU A 116 -20.75 -18.71 14.26
CA LEU A 116 -20.96 -17.34 13.79
C LEU A 116 -22.14 -17.32 12.82
N LYS A 117 -23.08 -16.40 13.06
CA LYS A 117 -24.28 -16.25 12.24
C LYS A 117 -24.02 -15.22 11.16
N TYR A 118 -24.23 -15.60 9.90
CA TYR A 118 -24.18 -14.65 8.80
C TYR A 118 -25.37 -13.70 8.85
N ILE A 119 -25.15 -12.44 8.48
CA ILE A 119 -26.20 -11.44 8.29
C ILE A 119 -26.50 -11.41 6.78
N PRO A 120 -27.64 -11.99 6.33
CA PRO A 120 -28.00 -11.95 4.92
C PRO A 120 -28.09 -10.52 4.40
N ASP A 121 -27.68 -10.31 3.15
CA ASP A 121 -27.80 -9.05 2.41
C ASP A 121 -27.05 -7.83 3.01
N GLN A 122 -26.29 -8.01 4.09
CA GLN A 122 -25.44 -6.96 4.63
C GLN A 122 -24.18 -6.81 3.77
N ASP A 123 -24.02 -5.63 3.16
CA ASP A 123 -22.78 -5.27 2.47
C ASP A 123 -21.60 -5.34 3.45
N VAL A 124 -20.57 -6.10 3.09
CA VAL A 124 -19.34 -6.28 3.87
C VAL A 124 -18.39 -5.10 3.77
N THR A 125 -18.61 -4.21 2.79
CA THR A 125 -17.83 -2.98 2.62
C THR A 125 -18.72 -1.83 2.14
N PRO A 126 -19.68 -1.37 2.97
CA PRO A 126 -20.52 -0.23 2.63
C PRO A 126 -19.66 0.97 2.22
N GLY A 127 -20.10 1.74 1.23
CA GLY A 127 -19.36 2.91 0.73
C GLY A 127 -18.17 2.60 -0.20
N TYR A 128 -17.72 1.35 -0.35
CA TYR A 128 -16.53 1.00 -1.17
C TYR A 128 -16.62 1.43 -2.65
N LYS A 129 -17.84 1.55 -3.18
CA LYS A 129 -18.08 1.94 -4.58
C LYS A 129 -17.88 3.45 -4.82
N LYS A 130 -17.81 4.27 -3.76
CA LYS A 130 -17.53 5.72 -3.88
C LYS A 130 -16.11 5.91 -4.43
N ARG A 131 -16.00 6.61 -5.56
CA ARG A 131 -14.71 7.05 -6.13
C ARG A 131 -14.47 8.49 -5.71
N VAL A 132 -13.85 8.65 -4.55
CA VAL A 132 -13.68 9.96 -3.92
C VAL A 132 -12.21 10.22 -3.62
N GLN A 133 -11.87 11.50 -3.54
CA GLN A 133 -10.62 11.92 -2.93
C GLN A 133 -10.78 11.85 -1.41
N ARG A 134 -9.99 10.99 -0.79
CA ARG A 134 -9.98 10.70 0.64
C ARG A 134 -9.01 11.57 1.42
N LEU A 135 -7.89 11.96 0.78
CA LEU A 135 -6.84 12.74 1.44
C LEU A 135 -6.61 14.07 0.74
N ASP A 136 -6.54 15.14 1.54
CA ASP A 136 -6.03 16.44 1.12
C ASP A 136 -4.52 16.50 1.37
N LEU A 137 -3.77 16.01 0.38
CA LEU A 137 -2.31 15.91 0.44
C LEU A 137 -1.66 17.30 0.45
N ASN A 138 -0.93 17.58 1.53
CA ASN A 138 -0.14 18.78 1.74
C ASN A 138 1.09 18.45 2.60
N ASP A 139 2.03 19.40 2.69
CA ASP A 139 3.29 19.19 3.43
C ASP A 139 3.03 18.89 4.92
N ASP A 140 2.01 19.49 5.54
CA ASP A 140 1.64 19.21 6.94
C ASP A 140 1.27 17.74 7.14
N LEU A 141 0.43 17.18 6.26
CA LEU A 141 -0.03 15.79 6.35
C LEU A 141 1.13 14.82 6.10
N ILE A 142 1.98 15.09 5.10
CA ILE A 142 3.16 14.26 4.82
C ILE A 142 4.12 14.28 6.01
N ASN A 143 4.42 15.46 6.57
CA ASN A 143 5.28 15.58 7.73
C ASN A 143 4.69 14.89 8.96
N HIS A 144 3.38 14.97 9.16
CA HIS A 144 2.70 14.23 10.22
C HIS A 144 2.93 12.72 10.07
N CYS A 145 2.64 12.15 8.90
CA CYS A 145 2.87 10.73 8.64
C CYS A 145 4.35 10.33 8.82
N LEU A 146 5.29 11.11 8.29
CA LEU A 146 6.72 10.83 8.41
C LEU A 146 7.21 10.88 9.86
N SER A 147 6.68 11.81 10.67
CA SER A 147 7.05 11.94 12.08
C SER A 147 6.69 10.70 12.91
N GLU A 148 5.67 9.96 12.47
CA GLU A 148 5.22 8.74 13.12
C GLU A 148 5.91 7.50 12.54
N VAL A 149 5.98 7.38 11.21
CA VAL A 149 6.46 6.19 10.53
C VAL A 149 7.99 6.09 10.56
N CYS A 150 8.72 7.20 10.47
CA CYS A 150 10.18 7.17 10.43
C CYS A 150 10.80 6.51 11.68
N PRO A 151 10.41 6.87 12.92
CA PRO A 151 10.90 6.17 14.11
C PRO A 151 10.64 4.66 14.08
N MET A 152 9.51 4.22 13.51
CA MET A 152 9.21 2.78 13.36
C MET A 152 10.19 2.12 12.40
N VAL A 153 10.39 2.68 11.20
CA VAL A 153 11.33 2.14 10.21
C VAL A 153 12.76 2.11 10.77
N GLU A 154 13.19 3.18 11.45
CA GLU A 154 14.49 3.25 12.13
C GLU A 154 14.65 2.24 13.28
N SER A 155 13.57 1.94 13.99
CA SER A 155 13.56 0.93 15.04
C SER A 155 13.65 -0.47 14.45
N LEU A 156 12.92 -0.74 13.37
CA LEU A 156 12.90 -2.03 12.69
C LEU A 156 14.24 -2.34 12.04
N THR A 157 14.77 -1.41 11.26
CA THR A 157 15.98 -1.63 10.44
C THR A 157 17.28 -1.36 11.19
N GLY A 158 17.22 -0.66 12.33
CA GLY A 158 18.40 -0.16 13.04
C GLY A 158 19.04 1.08 12.40
N TRP A 159 18.56 1.51 11.23
CA TRP A 159 19.01 2.75 10.58
C TRP A 159 18.59 3.98 11.38
N LYS A 160 19.31 5.09 11.16
CA LYS A 160 19.10 6.38 11.85
C LYS A 160 19.17 7.58 10.91
N GLY A 161 18.46 8.63 11.30
CA GLY A 161 18.38 9.91 10.62
C GLY A 161 17.84 9.81 9.20
N LEU A 162 16.85 8.95 8.94
CA LEU A 162 16.34 8.72 7.58
C LEU A 162 15.75 9.99 6.95
N LEU A 163 15.27 10.94 7.75
CA LEU A 163 14.73 12.23 7.27
C LEU A 163 15.81 13.31 7.04
N ILE A 164 17.07 13.08 7.42
CA ILE A 164 18.11 14.12 7.33
C ILE A 164 18.42 14.44 5.86
N GLY A 165 18.02 15.63 5.43
CA GLY A 165 18.23 16.11 4.05
C GLY A 165 17.24 15.55 3.03
N LEU A 166 16.33 14.66 3.46
CA LEU A 166 15.31 14.06 2.62
C LEU A 166 14.31 15.14 2.17
N LYS A 167 14.02 15.17 0.88
CA LYS A 167 12.97 16.03 0.31
C LYS A 167 11.75 15.19 -0.02
N PHE A 168 10.60 15.84 -0.12
CA PHE A 168 9.40 15.25 -0.67
C PHE A 168 8.79 16.22 -1.68
N GLU A 169 8.32 15.67 -2.80
CA GLU A 169 7.66 16.42 -3.85
C GLU A 169 6.38 15.71 -4.23
N MET A 170 5.24 16.37 -4.05
CA MET A 170 3.97 15.85 -4.50
C MET A 170 3.74 16.22 -5.98
N ILE A 171 3.59 15.21 -6.83
CA ILE A 171 3.47 15.35 -8.28
C ILE A 171 2.19 14.72 -8.78
N ASP A 172 1.64 15.21 -9.90
CA ASP A 172 0.40 14.64 -10.46
C ASP A 172 0.67 13.42 -11.35
N SER A 173 1.88 13.34 -11.90
CA SER A 173 2.27 12.31 -12.87
C SER A 173 3.78 12.19 -12.92
N ILE A 174 4.27 10.96 -13.14
CA ILE A 174 5.69 10.68 -13.32
C ILE A 174 6.31 11.53 -14.43
N THR A 175 5.51 11.92 -15.42
CA THR A 175 5.94 12.76 -16.54
C THR A 175 6.56 14.09 -16.13
N GLN A 176 6.24 14.60 -14.94
CA GLN A 176 6.84 15.84 -14.40
C GLN A 176 8.31 15.66 -13.99
N ILE A 177 8.74 14.42 -13.73
CA ILE A 177 10.10 14.09 -13.26
C ILE A 177 10.89 13.23 -14.25
N LEU A 178 10.24 12.75 -15.33
CA LEU A 178 10.89 11.88 -16.32
C LEU A 178 12.13 12.48 -16.95
N ASP A 179 12.07 13.74 -17.36
CA ASP A 179 13.21 14.42 -18.00
C ASP A 179 14.39 14.57 -17.03
N LYS A 180 14.11 14.52 -15.73
CA LYS A 180 15.14 14.53 -14.70
C LYS A 180 15.70 13.11 -14.47
N ILE A 181 14.85 12.08 -14.40
CA ILE A 181 15.24 10.69 -14.08
C ILE A 181 15.95 10.03 -15.26
N VAL A 182 15.43 10.23 -16.47
CA VAL A 182 15.86 9.52 -17.67
C VAL A 182 16.59 10.50 -18.59
N LYS A 183 17.92 10.51 -18.54
CA LYS A 183 18.79 11.34 -19.43
C LYS A 183 18.82 10.86 -20.90
N ILE A 184 17.77 10.24 -21.40
CA ILE A 184 17.76 9.62 -22.74
C ILE A 184 17.08 10.56 -23.74
N PRO A 185 17.71 10.91 -24.87
CA PRO A 185 17.06 11.64 -25.95
C PRO A 185 15.92 10.82 -26.56
N ILE A 186 14.74 11.44 -26.64
CA ILE A 186 13.44 10.79 -26.84
C ILE A 186 13.06 10.83 -28.31
N GLU A 187 13.06 9.68 -29.01
CA GLU A 187 12.38 9.60 -30.31
C GLU A 187 11.27 8.55 -30.33
N THR A 188 11.51 7.26 -30.05
CA THR A 188 10.44 6.25 -29.90
C THR A 188 10.94 4.95 -29.24
N PHE A 189 10.05 4.21 -28.57
CA PHE A 189 10.29 2.84 -28.12
C PHE A 189 9.49 1.89 -29.02
N ASN A 190 10.09 1.24 -30.02
CA ASN A 190 9.39 0.34 -30.95
C ASN A 190 8.08 0.93 -31.52
N GLY A 191 8.09 2.24 -31.84
CA GLY A 191 6.92 3.00 -32.32
C GLY A 191 5.91 3.43 -31.24
N ILE A 192 6.10 3.08 -29.97
CA ILE A 192 5.34 3.58 -28.83
C ILE A 192 6.03 4.84 -28.30
N PRO A 193 5.33 5.98 -28.19
CA PRO A 193 5.84 7.15 -27.51
C PRO A 193 6.22 6.80 -26.06
N GLN A 194 7.46 7.10 -25.63
CA GLN A 194 7.97 6.82 -24.28
C GLN A 194 7.03 7.34 -23.16
N LYS A 195 6.31 8.43 -23.40
CA LYS A 195 5.27 8.97 -22.51
C LYS A 195 4.16 7.97 -22.23
N ILE A 196 3.80 7.13 -23.19
CA ILE A 196 2.79 6.08 -23.04
C ILE A 196 3.34 4.97 -22.14
N PHE A 197 4.54 4.45 -22.43
CA PHE A 197 5.22 3.45 -21.61
C PHE A 197 5.34 3.88 -20.15
N LEU A 198 5.83 5.09 -19.90
CA LEU A 198 6.04 5.59 -18.53
C LEU A 198 4.72 5.89 -17.81
N LYS A 199 3.68 6.34 -18.54
CA LYS A 199 2.31 6.44 -18.01
C LYS A 199 1.76 5.08 -17.60
N PHE A 200 2.20 4.00 -18.23
CA PHE A 200 1.85 2.64 -17.80
C PHE A 200 2.63 2.20 -16.56
N VAL A 201 3.95 2.38 -16.53
CA VAL A 201 4.77 2.07 -15.34
C VAL A 201 4.26 2.79 -14.10
N SER A 202 3.87 4.06 -14.24
CA SER A 202 3.42 4.88 -13.11
C SER A 202 2.02 4.58 -12.61
N ARG A 203 1.22 3.77 -13.31
CA ARG A 203 -0.20 3.56 -12.94
C ARG A 203 -0.39 2.86 -11.59
N GLY A 204 0.64 2.17 -11.10
CA GLY A 204 0.63 1.43 -9.84
C GLY A 204 1.52 2.04 -8.76
N MET A 205 2.16 3.17 -9.04
CA MET A 205 3.09 3.81 -8.12
C MET A 205 2.35 4.82 -7.27
N LEU A 206 2.39 4.64 -5.96
CA LEU A 206 1.88 5.62 -5.00
C LEU A 206 2.96 6.64 -4.61
N ALA A 207 4.19 6.16 -4.46
CA ALA A 207 5.36 6.99 -4.28
C ALA A 207 6.57 6.37 -4.99
N LEU A 208 7.68 7.12 -4.98
CA LEU A 208 8.97 6.69 -5.49
C LEU A 208 10.08 7.46 -4.79
N TYR A 209 10.97 6.75 -4.13
CA TYR A 209 12.25 7.31 -3.71
C TYR A 209 13.26 7.36 -4.86
N GLU A 210 13.83 8.54 -5.11
CA GLU A 210 14.89 8.77 -6.09
C GLU A 210 16.22 9.09 -5.37
N PRO A 211 17.20 8.17 -5.37
CA PRO A 211 18.42 8.31 -4.60
C PRO A 211 19.34 9.46 -5.05
N HIS A 212 19.35 9.84 -6.34
CA HIS A 212 20.25 10.89 -6.82
C HIS A 212 19.88 12.28 -6.30
N TRP A 213 18.61 12.51 -5.99
CA TRP A 213 18.15 13.80 -5.43
C TRP A 213 17.78 13.71 -3.97
N HIS A 214 17.79 12.51 -3.41
CA HIS A 214 17.35 12.23 -2.06
C HIS A 214 15.93 12.78 -1.84
N THR A 215 15.02 12.41 -2.75
CA THR A 215 13.64 12.91 -2.80
C THR A 215 12.65 11.75 -2.88
N ILE A 216 11.60 11.79 -2.07
CA ILE A 216 10.40 10.95 -2.27
C ILE A 216 9.40 11.72 -3.12
N PHE A 217 9.05 11.18 -4.28
CA PHE A 217 7.98 11.68 -5.12
C PHE A 217 6.66 11.00 -4.73
N ILE A 218 5.62 11.78 -4.47
CA ILE A 218 4.31 11.29 -4.05
C ILE A 218 3.29 11.57 -5.17
N PHE A 219 2.67 10.54 -5.72
CA PHE A 219 1.73 10.67 -6.84
C PHE A 219 0.34 11.06 -6.34
N LYS A 220 0.03 12.37 -6.33
CA LYS A 220 -1.16 12.95 -5.70
C LYS A 220 -2.44 12.21 -6.06
N GLY A 221 -2.75 12.14 -7.35
CA GLY A 221 -4.00 11.55 -7.84
C GLY A 221 -4.16 10.06 -7.56
N LYS A 222 -3.09 9.36 -7.16
CA LYS A 222 -3.11 7.95 -6.78
C LYS A 222 -3.18 7.74 -5.29
N VAL A 223 -2.39 8.51 -4.55
CA VAL A 223 -2.32 8.44 -3.10
C VAL A 223 -3.60 8.99 -2.47
N SER A 224 -4.17 10.05 -3.04
CA SER A 224 -5.31 10.74 -2.46
C SER A 224 -6.60 9.92 -2.44
N GLY A 225 -6.67 8.83 -3.21
CA GLY A 225 -7.78 7.87 -3.20
C GLY A 225 -7.62 6.75 -2.17
N ASN A 226 -6.52 6.73 -1.41
CA ASN A 226 -6.31 5.76 -0.31
C ASN A 226 -6.61 6.38 1.05
N ASN A 227 -6.71 5.55 2.09
CA ASN A 227 -6.87 6.06 3.45
C ASN A 227 -5.53 6.52 4.05
N LEU A 228 -5.58 7.22 5.19
CA LEU A 228 -4.39 7.79 5.83
C LEU A 228 -3.36 6.70 6.21
N ASP A 229 -3.80 5.58 6.76
CA ASP A 229 -2.93 4.45 7.10
C ASP A 229 -2.20 3.87 5.88
N ALA A 230 -2.85 3.78 4.72
CA ALA A 230 -2.19 3.36 3.48
C ALA A 230 -1.11 4.35 3.02
N LEU A 231 -1.32 5.66 3.22
CA LEU A 231 -0.27 6.66 3.01
C LEU A 231 0.91 6.44 3.98
N LYS A 232 0.65 6.17 5.27
CA LYS A 232 1.69 5.88 6.26
C LYS A 232 2.51 4.64 5.87
N VAL A 233 1.85 3.55 5.49
CA VAL A 233 2.51 2.33 5.00
C VAL A 233 3.34 2.60 3.74
N THR A 234 2.80 3.37 2.79
CA THR A 234 3.52 3.76 1.56
C THR A 234 4.79 4.56 1.89
N LEU A 235 4.68 5.58 2.74
CA LEU A 235 5.85 6.38 3.14
C LEU A 235 6.87 5.54 3.91
N GLY A 236 6.42 4.60 4.72
CA GLY A 236 7.30 3.65 5.40
C GLY A 236 8.07 2.76 4.43
N HIS A 237 7.42 2.26 3.38
CA HIS A 237 8.08 1.52 2.29
C HIS A 237 9.17 2.38 1.62
N GLU A 238 8.84 3.62 1.25
CA GLU A 238 9.84 4.52 0.65
C GLU A 238 10.99 4.87 1.59
N LEU A 239 10.73 5.02 2.90
CA LEU A 239 11.77 5.22 3.90
C LEU A 239 12.71 4.03 4.03
N VAL A 240 12.26 2.81 3.73
CA VAL A 240 13.15 1.65 3.64
C VAL A 240 14.09 1.82 2.45
N HIS A 241 13.61 2.27 1.29
CA HIS A 241 14.49 2.60 0.16
C HIS A 241 15.48 3.72 0.50
N VAL A 242 15.03 4.78 1.19
CA VAL A 242 15.92 5.83 1.70
C VAL A 242 17.06 5.22 2.52
N GLY A 243 16.72 4.32 3.46
CA GLY A 243 17.69 3.64 4.29
C GLY A 243 18.64 2.71 3.50
N GLN A 244 18.12 1.93 2.55
CA GLN A 244 18.92 1.08 1.67
C GLN A 244 20.01 1.90 0.98
N PHE A 245 19.66 2.96 0.25
CA PHE A 245 20.64 3.76 -0.48
C PHE A 245 21.52 4.63 0.43
N LYS A 246 21.01 5.07 1.59
CA LYS A 246 21.81 5.84 2.56
C LYS A 246 22.91 4.99 3.21
N TYR A 247 22.59 3.76 3.59
CA TYR A 247 23.53 2.87 4.30
C TYR A 247 24.31 1.94 3.36
N HIS A 248 23.89 1.83 2.10
CA HIS A 248 24.54 1.06 1.04
C HIS A 248 24.65 1.90 -0.24
N PRO A 249 25.49 2.95 -0.25
CA PRO A 249 25.62 3.85 -1.40
C PRO A 249 26.11 3.16 -2.68
N GLU A 250 26.74 1.99 -2.59
CA GLU A 250 27.09 1.13 -3.73
C GLU A 250 25.88 0.70 -4.56
N LEU A 251 24.68 0.66 -3.97
CA LEU A 251 23.44 0.34 -4.66
C LEU A 251 23.10 1.34 -5.76
N ILE A 252 23.58 2.59 -5.66
CA ILE A 252 23.38 3.59 -6.72
C ILE A 252 24.08 3.12 -8.00
N LEU A 253 25.34 2.69 -7.90
CA LEU A 253 26.08 2.19 -9.05
C LEU A 253 25.49 0.86 -9.58
N GLU A 254 24.99 0.01 -8.69
CA GLU A 254 24.30 -1.22 -9.07
C GLU A 254 23.00 -0.93 -9.83
N GLN A 255 22.20 0.02 -9.35
CA GLN A 255 20.98 0.51 -10.00
C GLN A 255 21.28 1.09 -11.37
N GLU A 256 22.29 1.96 -11.49
CA GLU A 256 22.71 2.54 -12.78
C GLU A 256 23.10 1.45 -13.79
N ARG A 257 23.89 0.45 -13.36
CA ARG A 257 24.27 -0.68 -14.22
C ARG A 257 23.05 -1.51 -14.64
N ALA A 258 22.18 -1.82 -13.69
CA ALA A 258 20.95 -2.55 -13.94
C ALA A 258 20.04 -1.80 -14.93
N MET A 259 19.88 -0.48 -14.75
CA MET A 259 19.13 0.38 -15.66
C MET A 259 19.75 0.47 -17.04
N ASN A 260 21.09 0.57 -17.15
CA ASN A 260 21.78 0.59 -18.45
C ASN A 260 21.59 -0.73 -19.21
N ILE A 261 21.63 -1.87 -18.52
CA ILE A 261 21.36 -3.19 -19.12
C ILE A 261 19.91 -3.26 -19.59
N PHE A 262 18.96 -2.82 -18.74
CA PHE A 262 17.55 -2.77 -19.09
C PHE A 262 17.32 -1.89 -20.32
N GLN A 263 17.90 -0.68 -20.37
CA GLN A 263 17.84 0.21 -21.53
C GLN A 263 18.45 -0.43 -22.79
N GLY A 264 19.61 -1.08 -22.67
CA GLY A 264 20.24 -1.79 -23.79
C GLY A 264 19.41 -2.96 -24.30
N MET A 265 18.59 -3.60 -23.45
CA MET A 265 17.62 -4.61 -23.88
C MET A 265 16.43 -3.99 -24.60
N LEU A 266 15.95 -2.84 -24.12
CA LEU A 266 14.84 -2.09 -24.72
C LEU A 266 15.18 -1.54 -26.12
N GLN A 267 16.45 -1.26 -26.39
CA GLN A 267 16.91 -0.76 -27.69
C GLN A 267 17.13 -1.83 -28.77
N LYS A 268 17.12 -3.12 -28.40
CA LYS A 268 17.31 -4.19 -29.39
C LYS A 268 16.00 -4.44 -30.14
N ASP A 269 16.09 -4.53 -31.46
CA ASP A 269 15.00 -4.99 -32.35
C ASP A 269 14.72 -6.49 -32.14
N ILE A 270 14.29 -6.87 -30.94
CA ILE A 270 13.86 -8.23 -30.62
C ILE A 270 12.42 -8.36 -31.08
N VAL A 271 12.20 -9.22 -32.07
CA VAL A 271 10.87 -9.43 -32.69
C VAL A 271 10.02 -10.41 -31.88
N GLU A 272 10.64 -11.27 -31.05
CA GLU A 272 9.94 -12.32 -30.29
C GLU A 272 9.69 -11.95 -28.82
N GLU A 273 8.42 -11.85 -28.45
CA GLU A 273 7.92 -11.48 -27.12
C GLU A 273 8.43 -12.35 -25.97
N GLN A 274 8.39 -13.68 -26.15
CA GLN A 274 8.86 -14.64 -25.15
C GLN A 274 10.37 -14.52 -24.88
N ALA A 275 11.15 -14.07 -25.87
CA ALA A 275 12.57 -13.83 -25.70
C ALA A 275 12.79 -12.59 -24.82
N ILE A 276 12.00 -11.52 -24.99
CA ILE A 276 12.09 -10.32 -24.15
C ILE A 276 11.74 -10.66 -22.69
N ILE A 277 10.64 -11.39 -22.46
CA ILE A 277 10.22 -11.79 -21.11
C ILE A 277 11.29 -12.65 -20.43
N LYS A 278 11.82 -13.68 -21.12
CA LYS A 278 12.88 -14.54 -20.57
C LYS A 278 14.18 -13.79 -20.34
N LEU A 279 14.59 -12.92 -21.26
CA LEU A 279 15.78 -12.08 -21.07
C LEU A 279 15.60 -11.17 -19.87
N PHE A 280 14.40 -10.61 -19.69
CA PHE A 280 14.10 -9.72 -18.58
C PHE A 280 14.08 -10.45 -17.25
N GLN A 281 13.38 -11.59 -17.16
CA GLN A 281 13.35 -12.46 -15.98
C GLN A 281 14.76 -12.90 -15.52
N ASN A 282 15.69 -13.07 -16.47
CA ASN A 282 17.08 -13.45 -16.19
C ASN A 282 18.05 -12.25 -16.14
N SER A 283 17.54 -11.02 -16.19
CA SER A 283 18.38 -9.83 -16.18
C SER A 283 18.87 -9.51 -14.77
N SER A 284 20.05 -8.91 -14.69
CA SER A 284 20.57 -8.38 -13.41
C SER A 284 19.67 -7.28 -12.85
N TYR A 285 18.85 -6.62 -13.69
CA TYR A 285 17.85 -5.65 -13.25
C TYR A 285 16.77 -6.30 -12.40
N ILE A 286 16.20 -7.44 -12.82
CA ILE A 286 15.19 -8.14 -12.01
C ILE A 286 15.78 -8.61 -10.68
N ALA A 287 16.99 -9.17 -10.71
CA ALA A 287 17.68 -9.60 -9.48
C ALA A 287 17.93 -8.42 -8.51
N PHE A 288 18.35 -7.26 -9.04
CA PHE A 288 18.50 -6.04 -8.26
C PHE A 288 17.17 -5.59 -7.65
N MET A 289 16.11 -5.50 -8.46
CA MET A 289 14.79 -5.09 -7.99
C MET A 289 14.20 -6.08 -6.99
N GLU A 290 14.37 -7.39 -7.18
CA GLU A 290 13.93 -8.42 -6.21
C GLU A 290 14.57 -8.22 -4.84
N LYS A 291 15.87 -7.89 -4.81
CA LYS A 291 16.58 -7.59 -3.57
C LYS A 291 16.05 -6.32 -2.90
N ILE A 292 15.94 -5.23 -3.66
CA ILE A 292 15.56 -3.91 -3.15
C ILE A 292 14.09 -3.88 -2.69
N GLU A 293 13.17 -4.27 -3.57
CA GLU A 293 11.74 -4.31 -3.29
C GLU A 293 11.40 -5.42 -2.31
N GLY A 294 12.08 -6.57 -2.37
CA GLY A 294 11.83 -7.69 -1.46
C GLY A 294 12.02 -7.32 0.00
N TYR A 295 13.05 -6.53 0.32
CA TYR A 295 13.26 -6.06 1.70
C TYR A 295 12.27 -4.98 2.11
N ALA A 296 12.00 -4.00 1.25
CA ALA A 296 11.01 -2.95 1.53
C ALA A 296 9.62 -3.56 1.73
N TYR A 297 9.24 -4.52 0.89
CA TYR A 297 7.99 -5.26 1.00
C TYR A 297 7.93 -6.17 2.23
N TYR A 298 9.06 -6.76 2.66
CA TYR A 298 9.14 -7.46 3.94
C TYR A 298 8.82 -6.52 5.11
N ILE A 299 9.46 -5.35 5.18
CA ILE A 299 9.16 -4.35 6.21
C ILE A 299 7.69 -3.89 6.14
N GLN A 300 7.20 -3.63 4.92
CA GLN A 300 5.82 -3.24 4.67
C GLN A 300 4.82 -4.28 5.17
N LYS A 301 4.90 -5.53 4.69
CA LYS A 301 3.91 -6.58 4.96
C LYS A 301 4.02 -7.16 6.36
N ASP A 302 5.24 -7.37 6.86
CA ASP A 302 5.42 -8.09 8.13
C ASP A 302 5.40 -7.21 9.36
N PHE A 303 5.51 -5.89 9.20
CA PHE A 303 5.53 -4.95 10.32
C PHE A 303 4.57 -3.79 10.13
N LEU A 304 4.70 -3.02 9.05
CA LEU A 304 3.90 -1.80 8.88
C LEU A 304 2.42 -2.10 8.71
N GLU A 305 2.03 -3.02 7.83
CA GLU A 305 0.63 -3.42 7.65
C GLU A 305 0.04 -4.20 8.83
N LYS A 306 0.89 -4.79 9.70
CA LYS A 306 0.41 -5.39 10.95
C LYS A 306 0.11 -4.34 12.01
N TYR A 307 0.84 -3.23 11.99
CA TYR A 307 0.63 -2.10 12.87
C TYR A 307 -0.53 -1.22 12.38
N TYR A 308 -0.45 -0.78 11.12
CA TYR A 308 -1.50 -0.08 10.38
C TYR A 308 -2.47 -1.08 9.76
N ASN A 309 -3.11 -1.87 10.61
CA ASN A 309 -3.92 -3.01 10.17
C ASN A 309 -5.25 -2.63 9.49
N CYS A 310 -5.52 -1.34 9.35
CA CYS A 310 -6.58 -0.75 8.56
C CYS A 310 -6.08 -0.01 7.31
N ALA A 311 -4.81 -0.14 6.93
CA ALA A 311 -4.28 0.42 5.68
C ALA A 311 -5.02 -0.14 4.46
N THR A 312 -5.76 0.71 3.75
CA THR A 312 -6.62 0.34 2.62
C THR A 312 -6.12 0.96 1.32
N PHE A 313 -5.66 0.10 0.42
CA PHE A 313 -5.18 0.47 -0.91
C PHE A 313 -6.30 0.28 -1.95
N PHE A 314 -7.04 1.34 -2.26
CA PHE A 314 -8.19 1.29 -3.17
C PHE A 314 -7.80 1.29 -4.65
N GLU A 315 -6.64 1.84 -5.00
CA GLU A 315 -6.24 2.05 -6.41
C GLU A 315 -5.04 1.24 -6.89
N GLN A 316 -4.50 0.30 -6.11
CA GLN A 316 -3.26 -0.37 -6.48
C GLN A 316 -3.45 -1.61 -7.36
N GLY A 317 -3.05 -1.50 -8.63
CA GLY A 317 -2.40 -2.60 -9.35
C GLY A 317 -0.88 -2.44 -9.25
N SER A 318 -0.09 -3.51 -9.21
CA SER A 318 1.35 -3.35 -9.01
C SER A 318 2.09 -2.64 -10.17
N MET A 319 3.09 -1.80 -9.87
CA MET A 319 3.98 -1.13 -10.85
C MET A 319 4.45 -2.04 -12.01
N PHE A 320 5.05 -3.19 -11.69
CA PHE A 320 5.58 -4.13 -12.69
C PHE A 320 4.50 -4.88 -13.47
N GLU A 321 3.32 -5.07 -12.87
CA GLU A 321 2.18 -5.69 -13.54
C GLU A 321 1.66 -4.75 -14.62
N ILE A 322 1.56 -3.45 -14.33
CA ILE A 322 1.08 -2.50 -15.33
C ILE A 322 2.12 -2.23 -16.43
N LEU A 323 3.41 -2.26 -16.09
CA LEU A 323 4.51 -2.24 -17.07
C LEU A 323 4.43 -3.44 -18.04
N LEU A 324 4.33 -4.68 -17.53
CA LEU A 324 4.24 -5.86 -18.38
C LEU A 324 2.91 -5.95 -19.12
N VAL A 325 1.77 -5.69 -18.45
CA VAL A 325 0.45 -5.56 -19.10
C VAL A 325 0.52 -4.56 -20.26
N SER A 326 1.29 -3.47 -20.16
CA SER A 326 1.40 -2.49 -21.23
C SER A 326 2.29 -2.92 -22.40
N LEU A 327 3.31 -3.74 -22.13
CA LEU A 327 4.12 -4.39 -23.17
C LEU A 327 3.30 -5.48 -23.88
N ILE A 328 2.42 -6.17 -23.15
CA ILE A 328 1.63 -7.32 -23.61
C ILE A 328 0.29 -6.90 -24.23
N LYS A 329 -0.30 -5.75 -23.89
CA LYS A 329 -1.60 -5.28 -24.44
C LYS A 329 -1.62 -5.07 -25.97
N LYS A 330 -0.52 -5.34 -26.68
CA LYS A 330 -0.48 -5.53 -28.13
C LYS A 330 -0.91 -6.94 -28.59
N PHE A 331 -1.06 -7.92 -27.69
CA PHE A 331 -1.22 -9.34 -28.00
C PHE A 331 -2.23 -10.03 -27.05
N ASP A 332 -3.11 -10.85 -27.63
CA ASP A 332 -4.50 -11.09 -27.21
C ASP A 332 -4.68 -12.25 -26.20
N SER A 333 -3.72 -12.49 -25.30
CA SER A 333 -3.71 -13.70 -24.47
C SER A 333 -3.78 -13.41 -22.95
N GLU A 334 -4.98 -13.61 -22.37
CA GLU A 334 -5.21 -13.51 -20.91
C GLU A 334 -4.34 -14.50 -20.10
N ASN A 335 -3.94 -15.62 -20.70
CA ASN A 335 -3.13 -16.66 -20.04
C ASN A 335 -1.69 -16.20 -19.78
N GLU A 336 -1.07 -15.46 -20.69
CA GLU A 336 0.31 -14.95 -20.50
C GLU A 336 0.36 -13.83 -19.45
N LEU A 337 -0.69 -13.00 -19.42
CA LEU A 337 -0.86 -12.00 -18.36
C LEU A 337 -0.92 -12.66 -16.98
N ASN A 338 -1.71 -13.72 -16.80
CA ASN A 338 -1.82 -14.43 -15.54
C ASN A 338 -0.50 -15.09 -15.09
N GLN A 339 0.27 -15.68 -16.02
CA GLN A 339 1.60 -16.26 -15.71
C GLN A 339 2.59 -15.21 -15.23
N ILE A 340 2.54 -14.01 -15.81
CA ILE A 340 3.42 -12.90 -15.45
C ILE A 340 3.04 -12.30 -14.10
N ILE A 341 1.73 -12.14 -13.83
CA ILE A 341 1.24 -11.73 -12.51
C ILE A 341 1.72 -12.74 -11.45
N GLN A 342 1.63 -14.03 -11.73
CA GLN A 342 2.06 -15.10 -10.82
C GLN A 342 3.58 -15.07 -10.58
N SER A 343 4.41 -14.98 -11.64
CA SER A 343 5.87 -14.89 -11.52
C SER A 343 6.35 -13.71 -10.66
N LYS A 344 5.50 -12.69 -10.51
CA LYS A 344 5.81 -11.46 -9.77
C LYS A 344 5.30 -11.47 -8.34
N ASN A 345 4.10 -12.01 -8.09
CA ASN A 345 3.73 -12.38 -6.73
C ASN A 345 4.81 -13.28 -6.14
N ASP A 346 5.36 -14.19 -6.95
CA ASP A 346 6.51 -15.00 -6.56
C ASP A 346 7.76 -14.15 -6.30
N GLN A 347 8.06 -13.09 -7.06
CA GLN A 347 9.25 -12.24 -6.81
C GLN A 347 9.18 -11.49 -5.47
N TYR A 348 8.07 -10.79 -5.21
CA TYR A 348 7.87 -10.09 -3.93
C TYR A 348 7.81 -11.08 -2.77
N THR A 349 7.13 -12.21 -2.97
CA THR A 349 7.00 -13.25 -1.94
C THR A 349 8.33 -13.96 -1.73
N LYS A 350 9.13 -14.26 -2.76
CA LYS A 350 10.47 -14.87 -2.64
C LYS A 350 11.45 -13.94 -1.94
N GLY A 351 11.49 -12.66 -2.33
CA GLY A 351 12.33 -11.66 -1.67
C GLY A 351 11.95 -11.52 -0.20
N ARG A 352 10.65 -11.40 0.10
CA ARG A 352 10.12 -11.39 1.47
C ARG A 352 10.44 -12.67 2.23
N ASP A 353 10.20 -13.83 1.63
CA ASP A 353 10.41 -15.17 2.23
C ASP A 353 11.90 -15.41 2.51
N PHE A 354 12.80 -14.88 1.67
CA PHE A 354 14.23 -14.89 1.91
C PHE A 354 14.57 -14.15 3.21
N PHE A 355 13.98 -12.97 3.45
CA PHE A 355 14.17 -12.24 4.71
C PHE A 355 13.44 -12.89 5.89
N LEU A 356 12.24 -13.46 5.70
CA LEU A 356 11.52 -14.20 6.75
C LEU A 356 12.22 -15.49 7.18
N GLY A 357 12.82 -16.21 6.24
CA GLY A 357 13.49 -17.48 6.48
C GLY A 357 14.75 -17.35 7.34
N LYS A 358 15.35 -16.15 7.40
CA LYS A 358 16.57 -15.92 8.16
C LYS A 358 16.32 -15.75 9.68
N GLN A 359 15.23 -15.12 10.15
CA GLN A 359 14.80 -15.10 11.58
C GLN A 359 13.31 -14.71 11.73
N ARG A 360 12.53 -15.45 12.55
CA ARG A 360 11.08 -15.17 12.77
C ARG A 360 10.79 -14.04 13.77
N ASP A 361 11.72 -13.75 14.68
CA ASP A 361 11.45 -12.87 15.83
C ASP A 361 12.26 -11.55 15.83
N ARG A 362 13.10 -11.32 14.81
CA ARG A 362 13.91 -10.09 14.67
C ARG A 362 14.02 -9.68 13.21
N VAL A 363 14.06 -8.38 12.96
CA VAL A 363 14.27 -7.84 11.61
C VAL A 363 15.64 -8.27 11.12
N VAL A 364 15.66 -8.89 9.94
CA VAL A 364 16.91 -9.30 9.30
C VAL A 364 17.62 -8.06 8.74
N PRO A 365 18.92 -7.87 8.97
CA PRO A 365 19.65 -6.77 8.36
C PRO A 365 19.68 -6.94 6.84
N PHE A 366 19.47 -5.85 6.10
CA PHE A 366 19.35 -5.86 4.63
C PHE A 366 20.51 -6.54 3.88
N MET A 367 21.73 -6.48 4.43
CA MET A 367 22.96 -7.02 3.82
C MET A 367 23.73 -7.96 4.75
N ASP A 368 23.06 -8.62 5.69
CA ASP A 368 23.72 -9.73 6.42
C ASP A 368 23.83 -10.94 5.44
N PRO A 369 25.05 -11.40 5.11
CA PRO A 369 25.29 -12.43 4.10
C PRO A 369 24.41 -13.69 4.25
#